data_AF-A0A1H0J8U0-F1
#
_entry.id   AF-A0A1H0J8U0-F1
#
_cell.length_a   1.000
_cell.length_b   1.000
_cell.length_c   1.000
_cell.angle_alpha   90.00
_cell.angle_beta   90.00
_cell.angle_gamma   90.00
#
_symmetry.space_group_name_H-M   'P 1'
#
loop_
_entity.id
_entity.type
_entity.pdbx_description
1 polymer ?
#
loop_
_entity_poly.entity_id
_entity_poly.type
_entity_poly.pdbx_seq_one_letter_code
_entity_poly.pdbx_strand_id
1 'polypeptide(L)'
;MADDPAELLDELAGLRRRARDDRHGYWFPLLLLGVLSLGAIPLTRPDPNPTDHMTQGDPWSFLNPLVHLGPRSQLEVLHPLPLSLYWLAVLVVGVVATVWWYQWRARRVGVETPTRTYVLAAVFGMVAVLFGLPLSLTLFYEYSPVYPTPLVVAIAMALLLVPAVFALRARHRRPLFVPVGLLLLSMSLSLLQVPDVDVDLGMGGMAQFTVMAFGLATLAWLERSVLCAVITAVFTATVLIVNNSAVTLPALGFAQDVLLPATVLVLGGLGALAARRGAA
;
A
#
# COMPACT_ATOMS: atom_id res chain seq x y z
N MET A 1 27.24 43.24 -4.08
CA MET A 1 27.49 43.07 -2.64
C MET A 1 26.18 43.47 -2.00
N ALA A 2 25.42 42.52 -1.45
CA ALA A 2 24.07 42.79 -0.94
C ALA A 2 24.20 43.61 0.35
N ASP A 3 23.88 44.91 0.28
CA ASP A 3 23.98 45.83 1.42
C ASP A 3 22.68 45.91 2.24
N ASP A 4 21.59 45.28 1.78
CA ASP A 4 20.31 45.30 2.49
C ASP A 4 20.04 43.96 3.23
N PRO A 5 19.98 43.96 4.58
CA PRO A 5 19.60 42.79 5.36
C PRO A 5 18.19 42.27 5.03
N ALA A 6 17.28 43.11 4.52
CA ALA A 6 15.96 42.67 4.08
C ALA A 6 16.03 41.78 2.83
N GLU A 7 16.88 42.14 1.86
CA GLU A 7 17.08 41.39 0.62
C GLU A 7 17.70 40.00 0.89
N LEU A 8 18.65 39.92 1.81
CA LEU A 8 19.24 38.64 2.26
C LEU A 8 18.24 37.73 2.97
N LEU A 9 17.32 38.29 3.77
CA LEU A 9 16.28 37.51 4.45
C LEU A 9 15.21 37.00 3.48
N ASP A 10 14.84 37.79 2.47
CA ASP A 10 13.93 37.37 1.41
C ASP A 10 14.57 36.30 0.51
N GLU A 11 15.86 36.42 0.19
CA GLU A 11 16.59 35.41 -0.56
C GLU A 11 16.70 34.09 0.22
N LEU A 12 16.99 34.17 1.53
CA LEU A 12 16.97 33.01 2.43
C LEU A 12 15.56 32.41 2.58
N ALA A 13 14.51 33.22 2.68
CA ALA A 13 13.13 32.74 2.73
C ALA A 13 12.72 32.05 1.43
N GLY A 14 13.12 32.60 0.28
CA GLY A 14 12.94 32.03 -1.05
C GLY A 14 13.71 30.72 -1.25
N LEU A 15 14.96 30.65 -0.79
CA LEU A 15 15.75 29.41 -0.78
C LEU A 15 15.14 28.36 0.16
N ARG A 16 14.63 28.76 1.32
CA ARG A 16 14.00 27.85 2.30
C ARG A 16 12.64 27.36 1.85
N ARG A 17 11.88 28.14 1.06
CA ARG A 17 10.67 27.70 0.35
C ARG A 17 11.01 26.72 -0.77
N ARG A 18 11.94 27.07 -1.66
CA ARG A 18 12.40 26.18 -2.74
C ARG A 18 12.96 24.85 -2.23
N ALA A 19 13.74 24.87 -1.15
CA ALA A 19 14.25 23.67 -0.50
C ALA A 19 13.16 22.82 0.19
N ARG A 20 12.04 23.44 0.62
CA ARG A 20 10.87 22.72 1.13
C ARG A 20 10.05 22.11 0.01
N ASP A 21 9.92 22.79 -1.12
CA ASP A 21 9.16 22.30 -2.27
C ASP A 21 9.88 21.15 -2.97
N ASP A 22 11.20 21.26 -3.16
CA ASP A 22 12.03 20.20 -3.76
C ASP A 22 12.33 19.05 -2.79
N ARG A 23 11.68 18.99 -1.62
CA ARG A 23 11.79 17.86 -0.68
C ARG A 23 10.93 16.66 -1.10
N HIS A 24 9.86 16.88 -1.86
CA HIS A 24 8.82 15.87 -2.08
C HIS A 24 9.19 14.91 -3.22
N GLY A 25 9.30 13.61 -2.93
CA GLY A 25 9.81 12.58 -3.86
C GLY A 25 8.78 11.56 -4.32
N TYR A 26 7.59 11.62 -3.73
CA TYR A 26 6.56 10.60 -3.86
C TYR A 26 5.93 10.49 -5.26
N TRP A 27 6.19 11.44 -6.16
CA TRP A 27 5.67 11.40 -7.54
C TRP A 27 6.13 10.13 -8.28
N PHE A 28 7.39 9.70 -8.09
CA PHE A 28 7.95 8.55 -8.79
C PHE A 28 7.32 7.22 -8.32
N PRO A 29 7.27 6.91 -7.00
CA PRO A 29 6.58 5.71 -6.52
C PRO A 29 5.12 5.63 -6.95
N LEU A 30 4.39 6.76 -6.94
CA LEU A 30 3.00 6.81 -7.38
C LEU A 30 2.86 6.44 -8.86
N LEU A 31 3.65 7.05 -9.75
CA LEU A 31 3.61 6.72 -11.17
C LEU A 31 4.02 5.27 -11.42
N LEU A 32 5.09 4.81 -10.78
CA LEU A 32 5.59 3.44 -10.94
C LEU A 32 4.52 2.42 -10.56
N LEU A 33 3.94 2.54 -9.36
CA LEU A 33 2.92 1.62 -8.87
C LEU A 33 1.63 1.70 -9.72
N GLY A 34 1.24 2.90 -10.15
CA GLY A 34 0.10 3.08 -11.03
C GLY A 34 0.29 2.40 -12.39
N VAL A 35 1.42 2.63 -13.05
CA VAL A 35 1.73 2.02 -14.36
C VAL A 35 1.88 0.51 -14.25
N LEU A 36 2.57 0.01 -13.22
CA LEU A 36 2.67 -1.43 -12.97
C LEU A 36 1.29 -2.04 -12.65
N SER A 37 0.40 -1.33 -11.98
CA SER A 37 -0.98 -1.80 -11.77
C SER A 37 -1.73 -1.92 -13.10
N LEU A 38 -1.65 -0.91 -13.98
CA LEU A 38 -2.28 -0.96 -15.31
C LEU A 38 -1.75 -2.13 -16.17
N GLY A 39 -0.50 -2.54 -16.00
CA GLY A 39 0.09 -3.70 -16.66
C GLY A 39 -0.58 -5.04 -16.32
N ALA A 40 -1.37 -5.11 -15.24
CA ALA A 40 -2.13 -6.30 -14.87
C ALA A 40 -3.36 -6.53 -15.77
N ILE A 41 -3.93 -5.48 -16.38
CA ILE A 41 -5.16 -5.54 -17.19
C ILE A 41 -5.15 -6.65 -18.27
N PRO A 42 -4.09 -6.82 -19.10
CA PRO A 42 -4.07 -7.90 -20.08
C PRO A 42 -4.04 -9.31 -19.46
N LEU A 43 -3.62 -9.43 -18.20
CA LEU A 43 -3.50 -10.69 -17.45
C LEU A 43 -4.79 -11.03 -16.68
N THR A 44 -5.67 -10.08 -16.40
CA THR A 44 -6.93 -10.27 -15.66
C THR A 44 -8.10 -10.76 -16.54
N ARG A 45 -7.81 -11.56 -17.57
CA ARG A 45 -8.85 -12.07 -18.47
C ARG A 45 -9.74 -13.08 -17.75
N PRO A 46 -11.08 -12.88 -17.78
CA PRO A 46 -12.01 -13.84 -17.20
C PRO A 46 -11.86 -15.21 -17.87
N ASP A 47 -11.95 -16.26 -17.07
CA ASP A 47 -12.07 -17.62 -17.54
C ASP A 47 -13.47 -17.83 -18.14
N PRO A 48 -13.59 -18.29 -19.39
CA PRO A 48 -14.89 -18.60 -19.99
C PRO A 48 -15.59 -19.82 -19.35
N ASN A 49 -14.91 -20.67 -18.58
CA ASN A 49 -15.49 -21.87 -17.97
C ASN A 49 -15.21 -21.97 -16.46
N PRO A 50 -15.88 -21.15 -15.62
CA PRO A 50 -15.52 -20.91 -14.23
C PRO A 50 -15.87 -22.06 -13.25
N THR A 51 -16.14 -23.28 -13.75
CA THR A 51 -16.56 -24.42 -12.91
C THR A 51 -15.52 -25.52 -12.83
N ASP A 52 -14.48 -25.47 -13.67
CA ASP A 52 -13.45 -26.52 -13.77
C ASP A 52 -12.23 -26.28 -12.85
N HIS A 53 -12.14 -25.12 -12.18
CA HIS A 53 -10.93 -24.69 -11.47
C HIS A 53 -11.12 -24.40 -9.98
N MET A 54 -12.23 -24.84 -9.37
CA MET A 54 -12.32 -24.91 -7.91
C MET A 54 -11.27 -25.89 -7.37
N THR A 55 -10.07 -25.37 -7.10
CA THR A 55 -9.02 -26.06 -6.35
C THR A 55 -9.54 -26.29 -4.93
N GLN A 56 -10.23 -27.42 -4.78
CA GLN A 56 -10.57 -28.04 -3.51
C GLN A 56 -9.30 -28.22 -2.68
N GLY A 57 -9.28 -27.56 -1.52
CA GLY A 57 -8.60 -28.03 -0.31
C GLY A 57 -7.10 -28.30 -0.45
N ASP A 58 -6.31 -27.28 -0.77
CA ASP A 58 -4.89 -27.34 -0.44
C ASP A 58 -4.71 -26.92 1.03
N PRO A 59 -4.36 -27.85 1.96
CA PRO A 59 -4.30 -27.56 3.39
C PRO A 59 -3.25 -26.52 3.74
N TRP A 60 -2.33 -26.18 2.82
CA TRP A 60 -1.25 -25.21 3.03
C TRP A 60 -1.50 -23.86 2.35
N SER A 61 -2.67 -23.65 1.73
CA SER A 61 -3.00 -22.39 1.03
C SER A 61 -2.93 -21.18 1.96
N PHE A 62 -3.17 -21.37 3.26
CA PHE A 62 -3.13 -20.32 4.28
C PHE A 62 -1.73 -19.74 4.55
N LEU A 63 -0.64 -20.47 4.24
CA LEU A 63 0.73 -19.92 4.30
C LEU A 63 1.22 -19.39 2.96
N ASN A 64 0.43 -19.52 1.91
CA ASN A 64 0.85 -19.17 0.57
C ASN A 64 0.39 -17.75 0.20
N PRO A 65 1.24 -16.72 0.34
CA PRO A 65 0.86 -15.34 0.04
C PRO A 65 0.46 -15.16 -1.44
N LEU A 66 0.88 -16.05 -2.34
CA LEU A 66 0.53 -15.99 -3.76
C LEU A 66 -0.97 -16.18 -4.01
N VAL A 67 -1.67 -16.95 -3.16
CA VAL A 67 -3.12 -17.17 -3.29
C VAL A 67 -3.88 -15.87 -3.08
N HIS A 68 -3.41 -15.02 -2.17
CA HIS A 68 -4.03 -13.72 -1.85
C HIS A 68 -3.63 -12.59 -2.82
N LEU A 69 -2.56 -12.79 -3.59
CA LEU A 69 -2.14 -11.91 -4.69
C LEU A 69 -2.81 -12.28 -6.02
N GLY A 70 -3.61 -13.36 -6.04
CA GLY A 70 -4.34 -13.84 -7.20
C GLY A 70 -5.68 -13.14 -7.43
N PRO A 71 -6.50 -13.60 -8.38
CA PRO A 71 -7.78 -12.99 -8.72
C PRO A 71 -8.80 -13.03 -7.59
N ARG A 72 -9.83 -12.19 -7.70
CA ARG A 72 -11.02 -12.28 -6.86
C ARG A 72 -11.60 -13.67 -6.94
N SER A 73 -11.93 -14.28 -5.80
CA SER A 73 -12.51 -15.63 -5.73
C SER A 73 -13.81 -15.79 -6.53
N GLN A 74 -14.41 -14.70 -7.01
CA GLN A 74 -15.58 -14.67 -7.88
C GLN A 74 -15.27 -14.42 -9.37
N LEU A 75 -14.04 -14.02 -9.71
CA LEU A 75 -13.53 -13.87 -11.07
C LEU A 75 -12.49 -14.97 -11.29
N GLU A 76 -12.92 -16.13 -11.76
CA GLU A 76 -11.97 -17.11 -12.27
C GLU A 76 -11.20 -16.44 -13.42
N VAL A 77 -9.88 -16.41 -13.31
CA VAL A 77 -8.99 -15.84 -14.33
C VAL A 77 -8.28 -16.99 -14.99
N LEU A 78 -8.13 -16.90 -16.31
CA LEU A 78 -7.55 -17.94 -17.16
C LEU A 78 -6.17 -18.43 -16.67
N HIS A 79 -5.40 -17.55 -16.03
CA HIS A 79 -4.03 -17.80 -15.60
C HIS A 79 -3.76 -17.26 -14.17
N PRO A 80 -4.19 -17.97 -13.12
CA PRO A 80 -4.11 -17.46 -11.73
C PRO A 80 -2.67 -17.41 -11.19
N LEU A 81 -1.82 -18.39 -11.53
CA LEU A 81 -0.42 -18.43 -11.11
C LEU A 81 0.44 -17.32 -11.77
N PRO A 82 0.37 -17.10 -13.10
CA PRO A 82 1.06 -15.97 -13.71
C PRO A 82 0.65 -14.62 -13.15
N LEU A 83 -0.63 -14.43 -12.82
CA LEU A 83 -1.12 -13.19 -12.23
C LEU A 83 -0.57 -12.96 -10.81
N SER A 84 -0.56 -13.98 -9.95
CA SER A 84 -0.01 -13.86 -8.60
C SER A 84 1.51 -13.62 -8.60
N LEU A 85 2.24 -14.30 -9.50
CA LEU A 85 3.67 -14.06 -9.72
C LEU A 85 3.94 -12.65 -10.26
N TYR A 86 3.08 -12.16 -11.15
CA TYR A 86 3.13 -10.79 -11.64
C TYR A 86 3.00 -9.80 -10.49
N TRP A 87 1.99 -9.95 -9.64
CA TRP A 87 1.78 -9.06 -8.49
C TRP A 87 2.90 -9.12 -7.46
N LEU A 88 3.43 -10.31 -7.19
CA LEU A 88 4.62 -10.46 -6.35
C LEU A 88 5.80 -9.68 -6.95
N ALA A 89 6.05 -9.84 -8.26
CA ALA A 89 7.10 -9.10 -8.95
C ALA A 89 6.86 -7.59 -8.90
N VAL A 90 5.62 -7.11 -9.09
CA VAL A 90 5.25 -5.69 -9.00
C VAL A 90 5.55 -5.13 -7.61
N LEU A 91 5.20 -5.84 -6.54
CA LEU A 91 5.48 -5.38 -5.18
C LEU A 91 6.98 -5.33 -4.89
N VAL A 92 7.72 -6.36 -5.29
CA VAL A 92 9.19 -6.40 -5.12
C VAL A 92 9.85 -5.27 -5.91
N VAL A 93 9.53 -5.15 -7.20
CA VAL A 93 10.06 -4.09 -8.07
C VAL A 93 9.67 -2.71 -7.55
N GLY A 94 8.41 -2.53 -7.13
CA GLY A 94 7.90 -1.29 -6.57
C GLY A 94 8.69 -0.84 -5.35
N VAL A 95 8.95 -1.74 -4.40
CA VAL A 95 9.76 -1.44 -3.21
C VAL A 95 11.21 -1.15 -3.57
N VAL A 96 11.84 -2.02 -4.38
CA VAL A 96 13.26 -1.87 -4.76
C VAL A 96 13.49 -0.57 -5.52
N ALA A 97 12.66 -0.28 -6.53
CA ALA A 97 12.78 0.92 -7.34
C ALA A 97 12.49 2.18 -6.52
N THR A 98 11.51 2.14 -5.60
CA THR A 98 11.24 3.25 -4.67
C THR A 98 12.46 3.52 -3.81
N VAL A 99 12.99 2.49 -3.13
CA VAL A 99 14.19 2.63 -2.28
C VAL A 99 15.37 3.16 -3.08
N TRP A 100 15.60 2.60 -4.27
CA TRP A 100 16.69 3.01 -5.15
C TRP A 100 16.55 4.47 -5.60
N TRP A 101 15.34 4.90 -5.96
CA TRP A 101 15.04 6.29 -6.31
C TRP A 101 15.36 7.26 -5.18
N TYR A 102 14.94 6.95 -3.95
CA TYR A 102 15.24 7.77 -2.77
C TYR A 102 16.74 7.82 -2.48
N GLN A 103 17.45 6.70 -2.63
CA GLN A 103 18.91 6.65 -2.48
C GLN A 103 19.63 7.51 -3.51
N TRP A 104 19.26 7.35 -4.77
CA TRP A 104 19.85 8.11 -5.88
C TRP A 104 19.62 9.61 -5.71
N ARG A 105 18.41 10.01 -5.30
CA ARG A 105 18.08 11.41 -4.99
C ARG A 105 18.87 11.95 -3.80
N ALA A 106 18.97 11.19 -2.71
CA ALA A 106 19.72 11.62 -1.53
C ALA A 106 21.20 11.89 -1.87
N ARG A 107 21.82 11.04 -2.71
CA ARG A 107 23.19 11.23 -3.21
C ARG A 107 23.33 12.49 -4.07
N ARG A 108 22.34 12.82 -4.89
CA ARG A 108 22.36 14.03 -5.75
C ARG A 108 22.22 15.33 -4.96
N VAL A 109 21.47 15.32 -3.86
CA VAL A 109 21.17 16.51 -3.04
C VAL A 109 22.16 16.69 -1.88
N GLY A 110 23.07 15.73 -1.66
CA GLY A 110 24.13 15.82 -0.65
C GLY A 110 23.65 15.67 0.80
N VAL A 111 22.43 15.17 1.01
CA VAL A 111 21.87 14.96 2.35
C VAL A 111 22.02 13.49 2.73
N GLU A 112 22.92 13.21 3.68
CA GLU A 112 23.05 11.92 4.34
C GLU A 112 21.86 11.67 5.27
N THR A 113 20.67 11.40 4.70
CA THR A 113 19.60 10.82 5.51
C THR A 113 19.91 9.34 5.77
N PRO A 114 19.70 8.84 7.00
CA PRO A 114 19.94 7.45 7.36
C PRO A 114 19.01 6.53 6.56
N THR A 115 19.49 6.07 5.42
CA THR A 115 18.77 5.30 4.40
C THR A 115 18.24 3.97 4.95
N ARG A 116 18.93 3.42 5.95
CA ARG A 116 18.62 2.13 6.57
C ARG A 116 17.22 2.08 7.17
N THR A 117 16.74 3.17 7.76
CA THR A 117 15.41 3.24 8.37
C THR A 117 14.29 3.17 7.33
N TYR A 118 14.50 3.78 6.16
CA TYR A 118 13.54 3.76 5.05
C TYR A 118 13.43 2.37 4.43
N VAL A 119 14.59 1.73 4.19
CA VAL A 119 14.63 0.37 3.64
C VAL A 119 13.97 -0.62 4.61
N LEU A 120 14.30 -0.53 5.90
CA LEU A 120 13.70 -1.40 6.91
C LEU A 120 12.19 -1.16 7.01
N ALA A 121 11.72 0.09 7.04
CA ALA A 121 10.29 0.37 7.09
C ALA A 121 9.53 -0.16 5.87
N ALA A 122 10.11 -0.03 4.66
CA ALA A 122 9.48 -0.51 3.43
C ALA A 122 9.46 -2.05 3.36
N VAL A 123 10.58 -2.71 3.67
CA VAL A 123 10.68 -4.17 3.67
C VAL A 123 9.79 -4.77 4.76
N PHE A 124 9.87 -4.26 6.00
CA PHE A 124 9.03 -4.77 7.07
C PHE A 124 7.56 -4.44 6.88
N GLY A 125 7.21 -3.30 6.28
CA GLY A 125 5.83 -3.00 5.90
C GLY A 125 5.30 -4.00 4.87
N MET A 126 6.09 -4.30 3.83
CA MET A 126 5.73 -5.30 2.82
C MET A 126 5.57 -6.70 3.44
N VAL A 127 6.53 -7.14 4.24
CA VAL A 127 6.47 -8.44 4.95
C VAL A 127 5.30 -8.47 5.93
N ALA A 128 5.08 -7.41 6.69
CA ALA A 128 3.97 -7.29 7.63
C ALA A 128 2.62 -7.48 6.95
N VAL A 129 2.42 -6.92 5.77
CA VAL A 129 1.13 -7.05 5.06
C VAL A 129 1.01 -8.40 4.37
N LEU A 130 2.07 -8.87 3.71
CA LEU A 130 2.07 -10.17 3.04
C LEU A 130 1.86 -11.34 4.00
N PHE A 131 2.39 -11.26 5.22
CA PHE A 131 2.29 -12.33 6.22
C PHE A 131 1.25 -12.06 7.31
N GLY A 132 0.99 -10.81 7.67
CA GLY A 132 0.03 -10.47 8.72
C GLY A 132 -1.41 -10.79 8.30
N LEU A 133 -1.71 -10.70 7.02
CA LEU A 133 -3.01 -11.03 6.44
C LEU A 133 -3.31 -12.54 6.51
N PRO A 134 -2.48 -13.46 5.94
CA PRO A 134 -2.69 -14.89 6.12
C PRO A 134 -2.66 -15.30 7.61
N LEU A 135 -1.70 -14.78 8.38
CA LEU A 135 -1.58 -15.10 9.80
C LEU A 135 -2.82 -14.71 10.60
N SER A 136 -3.42 -13.55 10.32
CA SER A 136 -4.66 -13.13 11.00
C SER A 136 -5.82 -14.08 10.68
N LEU A 137 -5.98 -14.49 9.43
CA LEU A 137 -7.04 -15.42 9.05
C LEU A 137 -6.86 -16.78 9.73
N THR A 138 -5.64 -17.33 9.77
CA THR A 138 -5.39 -18.61 10.43
C THR A 138 -5.68 -18.54 11.93
N LEU A 139 -5.20 -17.49 12.60
CA LEU A 139 -5.36 -17.34 14.05
C LEU A 139 -6.81 -17.08 14.47
N PHE A 140 -7.55 -16.29 13.70
CA PHE A 140 -8.89 -15.85 14.07
C PHE A 140 -10.03 -16.68 13.46
N TYR A 141 -9.78 -17.41 12.38
CA TYR A 141 -10.82 -18.16 11.67
C TYR A 141 -10.64 -19.67 11.79
N GLU A 142 -9.42 -20.17 11.57
CA GLU A 142 -9.16 -21.61 11.54
C GLU A 142 -8.91 -22.19 12.95
N TYR A 143 -8.20 -21.45 13.80
CA TYR A 143 -7.83 -21.90 15.14
C TYR A 143 -8.64 -21.26 16.27
N SER A 144 -9.47 -20.24 16.00
CA SER A 144 -10.30 -19.63 17.05
C SER A 144 -11.52 -20.51 17.34
N PRO A 145 -11.70 -20.97 18.60
CA PRO A 145 -12.94 -21.67 18.99
C PRO A 145 -14.13 -20.70 19.09
N VAL A 146 -13.88 -19.39 19.01
CA VAL A 146 -14.90 -18.34 19.09
C VAL A 146 -15.24 -17.88 17.69
N TYR A 147 -16.50 -18.03 17.30
CA TYR A 147 -17.02 -17.54 16.03
C TYR A 147 -16.78 -16.02 15.92
N PRO A 148 -16.23 -15.53 14.79
CA PRO A 148 -15.78 -14.15 14.68
C PRO A 148 -16.97 -13.18 14.49
N THR A 149 -17.68 -12.89 15.58
CA THR A 149 -18.71 -11.84 15.59
C THR A 149 -18.06 -10.45 15.43
N PRO A 150 -18.79 -9.44 14.90
CA PRO A 150 -18.26 -8.07 14.75
C PRO A 150 -17.70 -7.50 16.06
N LEU A 151 -18.27 -7.88 17.21
CA LEU A 151 -17.79 -7.49 18.53
C LEU A 151 -16.42 -8.11 18.85
N VAL A 152 -16.23 -9.40 18.58
CA VAL A 152 -14.94 -10.10 18.78
C VAL A 152 -13.87 -9.50 17.87
N VAL A 153 -14.23 -9.21 16.61
CA VAL A 153 -13.37 -8.53 15.65
C VAL A 153 -12.96 -7.15 16.15
N ALA A 154 -13.90 -6.32 16.61
CA ALA A 154 -13.62 -4.99 17.15
C ALA A 154 -12.70 -5.04 18.39
N ILE A 155 -12.93 -6.00 19.29
CA ILE A 155 -12.08 -6.21 20.47
C ILE A 155 -10.66 -6.63 20.05
N ALA A 156 -10.54 -7.60 19.14
CA ALA A 156 -9.25 -8.04 18.63
C ALA A 156 -8.51 -6.92 17.89
N MET A 157 -9.22 -6.11 17.09
CA MET A 157 -8.68 -4.92 16.45
C MET A 157 -8.15 -3.92 17.47
N ALA A 158 -8.90 -3.62 18.52
CA ALA A 158 -8.48 -2.72 19.59
C ALA A 158 -7.24 -3.27 20.32
N LEU A 159 -7.22 -4.57 20.62
CA LEU A 159 -6.08 -5.25 21.26
C LEU A 159 -4.83 -5.27 20.38
N LEU A 160 -4.95 -5.20 19.06
CA LEU A 160 -3.83 -5.07 18.12
C LEU A 160 -3.43 -3.61 17.88
N LEU A 161 -4.39 -2.67 17.82
CA LEU A 161 -4.14 -1.24 17.58
C LEU A 161 -3.45 -0.56 18.75
N VAL A 162 -3.84 -0.88 19.98
CA VAL A 162 -3.23 -0.29 21.18
C VAL A 162 -1.71 -0.54 21.22
N PRO A 163 -1.20 -1.77 21.12
CA PRO A 163 0.23 -2.03 21.07
C PRO A 163 0.87 -1.54 19.76
N ALA A 164 0.15 -1.52 18.62
CA ALA A 164 0.66 -0.93 17.38
C ALA A 164 0.98 0.56 17.55
N VAL A 165 0.04 1.33 18.12
CA VAL A 165 0.21 2.76 18.40
C VAL A 165 1.33 2.98 19.42
N PHE A 166 1.39 2.18 20.48
CA PHE A 166 2.48 2.24 21.45
C PHE A 166 3.84 1.95 20.82
N ALA A 167 3.95 0.93 19.98
CA ALA A 167 5.16 0.56 19.26
C ALA A 167 5.61 1.68 18.30
N LEU A 168 4.67 2.27 17.54
CA LEU A 168 4.95 3.39 16.64
C LEU A 168 5.32 4.67 17.40
N ARG A 169 4.80 4.88 18.61
CA ARG A 169 5.14 6.02 19.48
C ARG A 169 6.50 5.84 20.16
N ALA A 170 6.84 4.60 20.51
CA ALA A 170 8.13 4.21 21.08
C ALA A 170 9.30 4.24 20.06
N ARG A 171 9.02 4.50 18.78
CA ARG A 171 10.02 4.57 17.69
C ARG A 171 11.21 5.47 18.01
N HIS A 172 11.01 6.52 18.80
CA HIS A 172 12.06 7.47 19.10
C HIS A 172 13.15 6.90 20.02
N ARG A 173 12.83 5.86 20.80
CA ARG A 173 13.76 5.21 21.72
C ARG A 173 14.28 3.85 21.22
N ARG A 174 13.49 3.11 20.44
CA ARG A 174 13.93 1.82 19.87
C ARG A 174 13.37 1.63 18.45
N PRO A 175 14.20 1.68 17.40
CA PRO A 175 13.75 1.56 16.01
C PRO A 175 13.17 0.17 15.68
N LEU A 176 13.48 -0.84 16.48
CA LEU A 176 12.94 -2.21 16.35
C LEU A 176 11.42 -2.31 16.61
N PHE A 177 10.78 -1.30 17.22
CA PHE A 177 9.32 -1.30 17.40
C PHE A 177 8.54 -0.85 16.17
N VAL A 178 9.18 -0.22 15.19
CA VAL A 178 8.51 0.18 13.94
C VAL A 178 7.96 -1.04 13.17
N PRO A 179 8.73 -2.11 12.92
CA PRO A 179 8.20 -3.29 12.22
C PRO A 179 7.11 -4.01 13.01
N VAL A 180 7.25 -4.10 14.34
CA VAL A 180 6.22 -4.70 15.21
C VAL A 180 4.93 -3.88 15.16
N GLY A 181 5.04 -2.54 15.22
CA GLY A 181 3.89 -1.65 15.10
C GLY A 181 3.20 -1.76 13.75
N LEU A 182 3.97 -1.84 12.65
CA LEU A 182 3.43 -2.05 11.30
C LEU A 182 2.76 -3.42 11.15
N LEU A 183 3.34 -4.48 11.72
CA LEU A 183 2.76 -5.81 11.71
C LEU A 183 1.45 -5.87 12.48
N LEU A 184 1.39 -5.31 13.69
CA LEU A 184 0.17 -5.26 14.48
C LEU A 184 -0.91 -4.39 13.84
N LEU A 185 -0.52 -3.25 13.25
CA LEU A 185 -1.42 -2.41 12.47
C LEU A 185 -1.98 -3.16 11.26
N SER A 186 -1.12 -3.89 10.55
CA SER A 186 -1.51 -4.72 9.42
C SER A 186 -2.46 -5.81 9.85
N MET A 187 -2.15 -6.57 10.92
CA MET A 187 -3.03 -7.62 11.44
C MET A 187 -4.38 -7.06 11.89
N SER A 188 -4.39 -5.89 12.54
CA SER A 188 -5.65 -5.23 12.94
C SER A 188 -6.50 -4.82 11.75
N LEU A 189 -5.89 -4.23 10.72
CA LEU A 189 -6.62 -3.88 9.50
C LEU A 189 -7.08 -5.13 8.74
N SER A 190 -6.31 -6.21 8.73
CA SER A 190 -6.75 -7.49 8.17
C SER A 190 -7.98 -8.07 8.87
N LEU A 191 -8.22 -7.76 10.15
CA LEU A 191 -9.43 -8.21 10.85
C LEU A 191 -10.72 -7.55 10.34
N LEU A 192 -10.65 -6.41 9.67
CA LEU A 192 -11.81 -5.84 8.98
C LEU A 192 -12.29 -6.77 7.84
N GLN A 193 -11.44 -7.67 7.35
CA GLN A 193 -11.70 -8.59 6.23
C GLN A 193 -12.57 -9.80 6.58
N VAL A 194 -13.02 -9.92 7.82
CA VAL A 194 -13.82 -11.06 8.26
C VAL A 194 -15.15 -11.09 7.48
N PRO A 195 -15.54 -12.24 6.88
CA PRO A 195 -16.72 -12.35 6.01
C PRO A 195 -18.01 -11.79 6.63
N ASP A 196 -18.18 -11.96 7.95
CA ASP A 196 -19.36 -11.52 8.68
C ASP A 196 -19.38 -10.01 9.00
N VAL A 197 -18.32 -9.26 8.65
CA VAL A 197 -18.20 -7.81 8.86
C VAL A 197 -18.57 -7.04 7.59
N ASP A 198 -18.90 -7.72 6.49
CA ASP A 198 -19.26 -7.12 5.18
C ASP A 198 -18.20 -6.14 4.62
N VAL A 199 -16.96 -6.21 5.11
CA VAL A 199 -15.85 -5.35 4.66
C VAL A 199 -14.71 -6.21 4.08
N ASP A 200 -14.76 -6.54 2.80
CA ASP A 200 -13.65 -7.15 2.06
C ASP A 200 -12.52 -6.13 1.77
N LEU A 201 -11.37 -6.25 2.45
CA LEU A 201 -10.15 -5.49 2.12
C LEU A 201 -9.15 -6.26 1.25
N GLY A 202 -9.55 -7.35 0.59
CA GLY A 202 -8.69 -8.05 -0.37
C GLY A 202 -8.72 -9.58 -0.30
N MET A 203 -9.66 -10.20 0.42
CA MET A 203 -9.94 -11.65 0.32
C MET A 203 -10.51 -12.01 -1.04
N GLY A 204 -11.17 -11.05 -1.70
CA GLY A 204 -11.43 -11.09 -3.12
C GLY A 204 -10.21 -10.79 -4.00
N GLY A 205 -9.01 -11.31 -3.72
CA GLY A 205 -7.88 -11.26 -4.67
C GLY A 205 -7.28 -9.88 -4.94
N MET A 206 -7.34 -8.99 -3.94
CA MET A 206 -6.91 -7.58 -4.07
C MET A 206 -5.89 -7.18 -3.00
N ALA A 207 -5.27 -8.15 -2.31
CA ALA A 207 -4.33 -7.90 -1.22
C ALA A 207 -3.15 -7.01 -1.65
N GLN A 208 -2.73 -7.09 -2.93
CA GLN A 208 -1.70 -6.24 -3.52
C GLN A 208 -1.99 -4.74 -3.35
N PHE A 209 -3.25 -4.31 -3.48
CA PHE A 209 -3.62 -2.89 -3.36
C PHE A 209 -3.60 -2.43 -1.91
N THR A 210 -3.93 -3.32 -0.98
CA THR A 210 -3.78 -3.08 0.45
C THR A 210 -2.30 -2.92 0.82
N VAL A 211 -1.41 -3.80 0.33
CA VAL A 211 0.05 -3.64 0.49
C VAL A 211 0.51 -2.28 -0.06
N MET A 212 0.05 -1.90 -1.25
CA MET A 212 0.38 -0.60 -1.85
C MET A 212 -0.13 0.56 -0.98
N ALA A 213 -1.36 0.50 -0.46
CA ALA A 213 -1.95 1.53 0.41
C ALA A 213 -1.11 1.75 1.67
N PHE A 214 -0.65 0.66 2.31
CA PHE A 214 0.26 0.73 3.45
C PHE A 214 1.62 1.32 3.08
N GLY A 215 2.17 0.91 1.94
CA GLY A 215 3.40 1.48 1.40
C GLY A 215 3.30 2.99 1.23
N LEU A 216 2.21 3.47 0.64
CA LEU A 216 1.94 4.88 0.42
C LEU A 216 1.68 5.65 1.72
N ALA A 217 0.94 5.07 2.67
CA ALA A 217 0.72 5.67 3.99
C ALA A 217 2.05 5.84 4.74
N THR A 218 2.92 4.84 4.66
CA THR A 218 4.28 4.89 5.22
C THR A 218 5.09 6.01 4.56
N LEU A 219 4.97 6.14 3.24
CA LEU A 219 5.62 7.18 2.43
C LEU A 219 5.13 8.59 2.82
N ALA A 220 3.81 8.78 2.91
CA ALA A 220 3.19 10.03 3.33
C ALA A 220 3.63 10.43 4.74
N TRP A 221 3.69 9.46 5.65
CA TRP A 221 4.14 9.66 7.02
C TRP A 221 5.63 10.04 7.09
N LEU A 222 6.49 9.36 6.32
CA LEU A 222 7.92 9.62 6.26
C LEU A 222 8.25 10.98 5.64
N GLU A 223 7.58 11.35 4.56
CA GLU A 223 7.76 12.66 3.92
C GLU A 223 7.07 13.80 4.68
N ARG A 224 6.17 13.47 5.62
CA ARG A 224 5.28 14.43 6.29
C ARG A 224 4.50 15.31 5.30
N SER A 225 4.08 14.73 4.17
CA SER A 225 3.39 15.45 3.10
C SER A 225 1.87 15.25 3.18
N VAL A 226 1.13 16.36 3.33
CA VAL A 226 -0.34 16.34 3.33
C VAL A 226 -0.88 15.88 1.98
N LEU A 227 -0.28 16.32 0.87
CA LEU A 227 -0.70 15.93 -0.47
C LEU A 227 -0.55 14.42 -0.67
N CYS A 228 0.59 13.83 -0.29
CA CYS A 228 0.78 12.38 -0.33
C CYS A 228 -0.22 11.64 0.56
N ALA A 229 -0.53 12.18 1.74
CA ALA A 229 -1.53 11.60 2.64
C ALA A 229 -2.94 11.63 2.02
N VAL A 230 -3.32 12.73 1.37
CA VAL A 230 -4.61 12.85 0.66
C VAL A 230 -4.68 11.86 -0.51
N ILE A 231 -3.64 11.77 -1.35
CA ILE A 231 -3.59 10.77 -2.44
C ILE A 231 -3.72 9.36 -1.88
N THR A 232 -3.01 9.05 -0.80
CA THR A 232 -3.11 7.76 -0.13
C THR A 232 -4.53 7.50 0.36
N ALA A 233 -5.17 8.46 1.01
CA ALA A 233 -6.53 8.32 1.50
C ALA A 233 -7.54 8.09 0.37
N VAL A 234 -7.43 8.84 -0.74
CA VAL A 234 -8.26 8.66 -1.94
C VAL A 234 -8.02 7.29 -2.58
N PHE A 235 -6.77 6.86 -2.69
CA PHE A 235 -6.41 5.55 -3.21
C PHE A 235 -7.02 4.44 -2.35
N THR A 236 -6.81 4.49 -1.03
CA THR A 236 -7.39 3.52 -0.09
C THR A 236 -8.91 3.51 -0.18
N ALA A 237 -9.58 4.67 -0.17
CA ALA A 237 -11.02 4.75 -0.32
C ALA A 237 -11.50 4.14 -1.65
N THR A 238 -10.75 4.34 -2.74
CA THR A 238 -11.05 3.75 -4.04
C THR A 238 -10.96 2.23 -3.99
N VAL A 239 -9.89 1.68 -3.40
CA VAL A 239 -9.72 0.24 -3.20
C VAL A 239 -10.85 -0.33 -2.34
N LEU A 240 -11.22 0.36 -1.26
CA LEU A 240 -12.35 -0.02 -0.41
C LEU A 240 -13.66 -0.06 -1.19
N ILE A 241 -13.98 1.00 -1.92
CA ILE A 241 -15.22 1.09 -2.71
C ILE A 241 -15.24 -0.02 -3.75
N VAL A 242 -14.18 -0.20 -4.52
CA VAL A 242 -14.10 -1.24 -5.56
C VAL A 242 -14.25 -2.65 -4.97
N ASN A 243 -13.64 -2.92 -3.81
CA ASN A 243 -13.73 -4.24 -3.20
C ASN A 243 -15.10 -4.49 -2.54
N ASN A 244 -15.71 -3.48 -1.94
CA ASN A 244 -16.88 -3.66 -1.07
C ASN A 244 -18.21 -3.28 -1.71
N SER A 245 -18.19 -2.39 -2.69
CA SER A 245 -19.41 -1.96 -3.32
C SER A 245 -19.81 -2.97 -4.40
N ALA A 246 -21.11 -3.29 -4.47
CA ALA A 246 -21.69 -3.99 -5.61
C ALA A 246 -21.73 -3.10 -6.88
N VAL A 247 -20.99 -1.98 -6.89
CA VAL A 247 -20.94 -1.03 -8.00
C VAL A 247 -20.11 -1.68 -9.11
N THR A 248 -20.82 -2.31 -10.02
CA THR A 248 -20.28 -2.75 -11.30
C THR A 248 -20.39 -1.59 -12.29
N LEU A 249 -19.30 -1.28 -12.97
CA LEU A 249 -19.28 -0.33 -14.08
C LEU A 249 -19.17 -1.13 -15.37
N PRO A 250 -20.29 -1.42 -16.07
CA PRO A 250 -20.30 -2.33 -17.21
C PRO A 250 -19.33 -1.92 -18.32
N ALA A 251 -19.14 -0.60 -18.49
CA ALA A 251 -18.22 -0.02 -19.46
C ALA A 251 -16.75 -0.34 -19.20
N LEU A 252 -16.37 -0.63 -17.95
CA LEU A 252 -14.99 -0.95 -17.56
C LEU A 252 -14.74 -2.47 -17.52
N GLY A 253 -15.79 -3.29 -17.51
CA GLY A 253 -15.70 -4.74 -17.48
C GLY A 253 -14.79 -5.26 -16.37
N PHE A 254 -13.98 -6.27 -16.69
CA PHE A 254 -13.01 -6.90 -15.78
C PHE A 254 -11.83 -6.01 -15.40
N ALA A 255 -11.65 -4.86 -16.06
CA ALA A 255 -10.59 -3.92 -15.71
C ALA A 255 -10.99 -2.99 -14.55
N GLN A 256 -12.27 -2.93 -14.16
CA GLN A 256 -12.77 -2.00 -13.15
C GLN A 256 -11.99 -2.08 -11.82
N ASP A 257 -11.61 -3.31 -11.44
CA ASP A 257 -10.95 -3.59 -10.17
C ASP A 257 -9.56 -2.96 -10.09
N VAL A 258 -8.86 -2.91 -11.23
CA VAL A 258 -7.47 -2.43 -11.32
C VAL A 258 -7.42 -0.97 -11.79
N LEU A 259 -8.29 -0.60 -12.72
CA LEU A 259 -8.23 0.67 -13.43
C LEU A 259 -8.48 1.86 -12.49
N LEU A 260 -9.47 1.77 -11.61
CA LEU A 260 -9.81 2.85 -10.68
C LEU A 260 -8.67 3.12 -9.68
N PRO A 261 -8.15 2.12 -8.92
CA PRO A 261 -6.99 2.36 -8.06
C PRO A 261 -5.76 2.84 -8.83
N ALA A 262 -5.46 2.26 -9.98
CA ALA A 262 -4.29 2.61 -10.77
C ALA A 262 -4.35 4.05 -11.31
N THR A 263 -5.52 4.50 -11.78
CA THR A 263 -5.71 5.87 -12.26
C THR A 263 -5.50 6.90 -11.16
N VAL A 264 -5.94 6.62 -9.92
CA VAL A 264 -5.66 7.49 -8.77
C VAL A 264 -4.16 7.64 -8.56
N LEU A 265 -3.39 6.55 -8.64
CA LEU A 265 -1.94 6.58 -8.50
C LEU A 265 -1.25 7.37 -9.63
N VAL A 266 -1.66 7.13 -10.88
CA VAL A 266 -1.10 7.83 -12.04
C VAL A 266 -1.41 9.33 -11.98
N LEU A 267 -2.68 9.70 -11.76
CA LEU A 267 -3.08 11.11 -11.67
C LEU A 267 -2.44 11.80 -10.46
N GLY A 268 -2.38 11.13 -9.32
CA GLY A 268 -1.69 11.63 -8.12
C GLY A 268 -0.19 11.86 -8.36
N GLY A 269 0.47 10.92 -9.05
CA GLY A 269 1.87 11.04 -9.44
C GLY A 269 2.14 12.15 -10.45
N LEU A 270 1.27 12.29 -11.47
CA LEU A 270 1.35 13.36 -12.46
C LEU A 270 1.09 14.74 -11.83
N GLY A 271 0.09 14.86 -10.97
CA GLY A 271 -0.20 16.09 -10.23
C GLY A 271 0.97 16.52 -9.35
N ALA A 272 1.59 15.57 -8.66
CA ALA A 272 2.80 15.81 -7.87
C ALA A 272 4.00 16.27 -8.71
N LEU A 273 4.17 15.66 -9.90
CA LEU A 273 5.23 16.05 -10.84
C LEU A 273 4.99 17.45 -11.42
N ALA A 274 3.75 17.78 -11.76
CA ALA A 274 3.37 19.10 -12.27
C ALA A 274 3.56 20.19 -11.20
N ALA A 275 3.15 19.94 -9.96
CA ALA A 275 3.36 20.85 -8.84
C ALA A 275 4.85 21.15 -8.60
N ARG A 276 5.73 20.15 -8.81
CA ARG A 276 7.18 20.33 -8.72
C ARG A 276 7.72 21.23 -9.84
N ARG A 277 7.25 21.06 -11.07
CA ARG A 277 7.72 21.86 -12.22
C ARG A 277 7.26 23.31 -12.17
N GLY A 278 6.09 23.59 -11.59
CA GLY A 278 5.60 24.96 -11.42
C GLY A 278 6.31 25.76 -10.31
N ALA A 279 7.08 25.09 -9.45
CA ALA A 279 7.85 25.72 -8.36
C ALA A 279 9.34 25.95 -8.69
N ALA A 280 9.80 25.47 -9.86
CA ALA A 280 11.16 25.64 -10.38
C ALA A 280 11.24 26.81 -11.34
#